data_AF-A0A962MJ44-F1
#
_entry.id   AF-A0A962MJ44-F1
#
_cell.length_a   1.000
_cell.length_b   1.000
_cell.length_c   1.000
_cell.angle_alpha   90.00
_cell.angle_beta   90.00
_cell.angle_gamma   90.00
#
_symmetry.space_group_name_H-M   'P 1'
#
loop_
_entity.id
_entity.type
_entity.pdbx_description
1 polymer ?
#
loop_
_entity_poly.entity_id
_entity_poly.type
_entity_poly.pdbx_seq_one_letter_code
_entity_poly.pdbx_strand_id
1 'polypeptide(L)'
;TYPAQAGIVGGGMGAAAAIAVDEIQSKRDARVIAYTNDRVLAYNRMIHHALHGNTICPFVAGEPVVAHSQFEARDWDIEHGTPGRPRIIITSEELEVISAEPMPHPMYADIPAHRIVLQQDDGNHVCSYVADDQMQLNQVINRLFEQWRQAKASKADDAKTYSGKAWGLRKAFAPLRHAYAITTHKSQGSTFDVVVVDFDDLAKMRSTFDRNRALYVACT
;
A
#
# COMPACT_ATOMS: atom_id res chain seq x y z
N THR A 1 -18.88 14.03 -24.31
CA THR A 1 -18.97 13.78 -22.87
C THR A 1 -20.15 12.87 -22.62
N TYR A 2 -19.90 11.57 -22.49
CA TYR A 2 -20.93 10.68 -21.96
C TYR A 2 -21.20 11.10 -20.51
N PRO A 3 -22.45 11.25 -20.06
CA PRO A 3 -22.71 11.51 -18.66
C PRO A 3 -22.10 10.38 -17.83
N ALA A 4 -21.43 10.72 -16.71
CA ALA A 4 -21.02 9.72 -15.74
C ALA A 4 -22.26 8.92 -15.35
N GLN A 5 -22.29 7.64 -15.70
CA GLN A 5 -23.38 6.75 -15.31
C GLN A 5 -23.18 6.38 -13.85
N ALA A 6 -23.92 7.04 -12.96
CA ALA A 6 -23.99 6.64 -11.56
C ALA A 6 -25.16 5.69 -11.34
N GLY A 7 -24.93 4.61 -10.59
CA GLY A 7 -25.94 3.60 -10.26
C GLY A 7 -25.74 3.06 -8.85
N ILE A 8 -26.85 2.62 -8.22
CA ILE A 8 -26.81 1.91 -6.94
C ILE A 8 -26.90 0.42 -7.23
N VAL A 9 -25.96 -0.35 -6.68
CA VAL A 9 -25.89 -1.79 -6.85
C VAL A 9 -25.94 -2.46 -5.47
N GLY A 10 -26.78 -3.50 -5.33
CA GLY A 10 -26.81 -4.33 -4.13
C GLY A 10 -25.73 -5.43 -4.15
N GLY A 11 -25.63 -6.22 -3.08
CA GLY A 11 -24.71 -7.37 -3.01
C GLY A 11 -23.44 -7.16 -2.17
N GLY A 12 -23.34 -6.00 -1.48
CA GLY A 12 -22.34 -5.73 -0.47
C GLY A 12 -20.90 -5.80 -1.00
N MET A 13 -19.97 -6.21 -0.13
CA MET A 13 -18.54 -6.26 -0.46
C MET A 13 -18.21 -7.12 -1.68
N GLY A 14 -18.91 -8.25 -1.85
CA GLY A 14 -18.65 -9.16 -2.96
C GLY A 14 -18.93 -8.50 -4.31
N ALA A 15 -20.09 -7.83 -4.43
CA ALA A 15 -20.45 -7.09 -5.63
C ALA A 15 -19.51 -5.90 -5.87
N ALA A 16 -19.19 -5.13 -4.83
CA ALA A 16 -18.28 -3.99 -4.96
C ALA A 16 -16.87 -4.40 -5.44
N ALA A 17 -16.33 -5.48 -4.88
CA ALA A 17 -15.04 -6.03 -5.32
C ALA A 17 -15.11 -6.58 -6.75
N ALA A 18 -16.19 -7.27 -7.12
CA ALA A 18 -16.36 -7.81 -8.48
C ALA A 18 -16.42 -6.71 -9.54
N ILE A 19 -17.13 -5.60 -9.26
CA ILE A 19 -17.13 -4.42 -10.14
C ILE A 19 -15.71 -3.89 -10.28
N ALA A 20 -15.02 -3.62 -9.16
CA ALA A 20 -13.64 -3.11 -9.22
C ALA A 20 -12.70 -4.03 -10.02
N VAL A 21 -12.83 -5.35 -9.86
CA VAL A 21 -12.05 -6.34 -10.62
C VAL A 21 -12.31 -6.24 -12.12
N ASP A 22 -13.57 -6.19 -12.55
CA ASP A 22 -13.95 -6.08 -13.98
C ASP A 22 -13.40 -4.79 -14.62
N GLU A 23 -13.48 -3.69 -13.88
CA GLU A 23 -12.99 -2.38 -14.28
C GLU A 23 -11.46 -2.36 -14.42
N ILE A 24 -10.73 -2.93 -13.44
CA ILE A 24 -9.26 -3.07 -13.48
C ILE A 24 -8.83 -3.98 -14.64
N GLN A 25 -9.52 -5.10 -14.85
CA GLN A 25 -9.24 -6.00 -15.99
C GLN A 25 -9.47 -5.29 -17.33
N SER A 26 -10.42 -4.35 -17.37
CA SER A 26 -10.67 -3.46 -18.50
C SER A 26 -9.67 -2.31 -18.63
N LYS A 27 -8.57 -2.32 -17.85
CA LYS A 27 -7.49 -1.32 -17.86
C LYS A 27 -7.95 0.10 -17.51
N ARG A 28 -8.99 0.22 -16.68
CA ARG A 28 -9.42 1.50 -16.09
C ARG A 28 -8.87 1.64 -14.68
N ASP A 29 -8.54 2.86 -14.27
CA ASP A 29 -8.17 3.14 -12.88
C ASP A 29 -9.43 3.11 -12.02
N ALA A 30 -9.64 1.99 -11.34
CA ALA A 30 -10.82 1.77 -10.52
C ALA A 30 -10.47 1.61 -9.04
N ARG A 31 -11.18 2.36 -8.19
CA ARG A 31 -10.97 2.36 -6.74
C ARG A 31 -12.25 2.06 -5.97
N VAL A 32 -12.14 1.19 -4.98
CA VAL A 32 -13.17 1.06 -3.95
C VAL A 32 -12.93 2.09 -2.85
N ILE A 33 -13.93 2.93 -2.57
CA ILE A 33 -13.87 3.94 -1.53
C ILE A 33 -14.67 3.47 -0.32
N ALA A 34 -14.00 3.40 0.84
CA ALA A 34 -14.60 3.02 2.11
C ALA A 34 -14.23 4.01 3.23
N TYR A 35 -14.86 3.91 4.40
CA TYR A 35 -14.57 4.78 5.53
C TYR A 35 -13.44 4.23 6.40
N THR A 36 -13.53 2.96 6.77
CA THR A 36 -12.66 2.34 7.77
C THR A 36 -11.44 1.69 7.12
N ASN A 37 -10.29 1.77 7.79
CA ASN A 37 -9.08 1.09 7.33
C ASN A 37 -9.27 -0.43 7.22
N ASP A 38 -10.04 -1.03 8.12
CA ASP A 38 -10.30 -2.47 8.09
C ASP A 38 -11.08 -2.88 6.84
N ARG A 39 -12.07 -2.07 6.44
CA ARG A 39 -12.81 -2.31 5.20
C ARG A 39 -11.93 -2.14 3.97
N VAL A 40 -11.10 -1.11 3.93
CA VAL A 40 -10.11 -0.90 2.86
C VAL A 40 -9.15 -2.08 2.73
N LEU A 41 -8.57 -2.54 3.84
CA LEU A 41 -7.67 -3.70 3.85
C LEU A 41 -8.38 -4.99 3.39
N ALA A 42 -9.66 -5.15 3.73
CA ALA A 42 -10.45 -6.27 3.27
C ALA A 42 -10.69 -6.23 1.75
N TYR A 43 -11.07 -5.09 1.19
CA TYR A 43 -11.19 -4.92 -0.26
C TYR A 43 -9.88 -5.15 -1.00
N ASN A 44 -8.79 -4.56 -0.51
CA ASN A 44 -7.46 -4.75 -1.11
C ASN A 44 -7.08 -6.23 -1.20
N ARG A 45 -7.29 -7.01 -0.13
CA ARG A 45 -7.04 -8.45 -0.16
C ARG A 45 -7.97 -9.20 -1.11
N MET A 46 -9.27 -8.87 -1.11
CA MET A 46 -10.26 -9.52 -1.97
C MET A 46 -9.97 -9.29 -3.45
N ILE A 47 -9.70 -8.04 -3.83
CA ILE A 47 -9.43 -7.64 -5.22
C ILE A 47 -8.11 -8.23 -5.69
N HIS A 48 -7.04 -8.10 -4.90
CA HIS A 48 -5.75 -8.69 -5.26
C HIS A 48 -5.85 -10.21 -5.47
N HIS A 49 -6.49 -10.93 -4.54
CA HIS A 49 -6.69 -12.38 -4.67
C HIS A 49 -7.57 -12.74 -5.88
N ALA A 50 -8.60 -11.94 -6.20
CA ALA A 50 -9.43 -12.16 -7.37
C ALA A 50 -8.69 -11.95 -8.70
N LEU A 51 -7.74 -10.99 -8.73
CA LEU A 51 -6.94 -10.68 -9.92
C LEU A 51 -5.77 -11.66 -10.13
N HIS A 52 -5.10 -12.05 -9.04
CA HIS A 52 -3.79 -12.71 -9.12
C HIS A 52 -3.72 -14.07 -8.41
N GLY A 53 -4.73 -14.43 -7.62
CA GLY A 53 -4.72 -15.64 -6.80
C GLY A 53 -3.64 -15.58 -5.71
N ASN A 54 -3.00 -16.72 -5.46
CA ASN A 54 -1.87 -16.79 -4.52
C ASN A 54 -0.56 -16.49 -5.26
N THR A 55 0.11 -15.43 -4.84
CA THR A 55 1.38 -14.97 -5.40
C THR A 55 2.53 -15.24 -4.44
N ILE A 56 3.75 -15.40 -4.98
CA ILE A 56 4.97 -15.56 -4.17
C ILE A 56 5.38 -14.22 -3.56
N CYS A 57 5.41 -13.17 -4.39
CA CYS A 57 5.57 -11.79 -3.94
C CYS A 57 4.20 -11.25 -3.50
N PRO A 58 4.12 -10.45 -2.42
CA PRO A 58 2.89 -9.73 -2.07
C PRO A 58 2.39 -8.78 -3.16
N PHE A 59 3.25 -8.44 -4.14
CA PHE A 59 2.94 -7.49 -5.19
C PHE A 59 3.20 -8.03 -6.60
N VAL A 60 2.39 -7.60 -7.57
CA VAL A 60 2.41 -8.02 -8.98
C VAL A 60 2.58 -6.81 -9.89
N ALA A 61 3.31 -6.98 -10.99
CA ALA A 61 3.50 -5.92 -11.99
C ALA A 61 2.17 -5.38 -12.55
N GLY A 62 2.10 -4.07 -12.73
CA GLY A 62 0.95 -3.32 -13.21
C GLY A 62 -0.09 -2.96 -12.14
N GLU A 63 0.15 -3.27 -10.86
CA GLU A 63 -0.79 -2.91 -9.81
C GLU A 63 -0.45 -1.57 -9.12
N PRO A 64 -1.47 -0.80 -8.72
CA PRO A 64 -1.27 0.42 -7.95
C PRO A 64 -1.01 0.09 -6.47
N VAL A 65 0.01 0.73 -5.91
CA VAL A 65 0.38 0.63 -4.50
C VAL A 65 0.54 2.00 -3.88
N VAL A 66 0.48 2.05 -2.55
CA VAL A 66 0.65 3.28 -1.78
C VAL A 66 1.65 3.07 -0.64
N ALA A 67 2.53 4.05 -0.46
CA ALA A 67 3.47 4.07 0.65
C ALA A 67 2.74 4.24 2.00
N HIS A 68 2.73 3.22 2.86
CA HIS A 68 2.08 3.33 4.17
C HIS A 68 2.84 4.24 5.13
N SER A 69 4.17 4.26 5.02
CA SER A 69 5.05 5.19 5.72
C SER A 69 6.29 5.44 4.89
N GLN A 70 7.00 6.52 5.19
CA GLN A 70 8.26 6.85 4.53
C GLN A 70 9.27 5.68 4.55
N PHE A 71 9.93 5.44 3.41
CA PHE A 71 10.98 4.41 3.26
C PHE A 71 12.11 4.85 2.33
N GLU A 72 13.23 4.11 2.39
CA GLU A 72 14.40 4.35 1.55
C GLU A 72 14.27 3.62 0.21
N ALA A 73 14.57 4.34 -0.87
CA ALA A 73 14.61 3.83 -2.22
C ALA A 73 15.87 4.36 -2.92
N ARG A 74 16.07 3.96 -4.17
CA ARG A 74 17.06 4.56 -5.08
C ARG A 74 16.41 4.80 -6.42
N ASP A 75 16.86 5.83 -7.13
CA ASP A 75 16.54 5.96 -8.55
C ASP A 75 16.85 4.64 -9.27
N TRP A 76 16.07 4.29 -10.27
CA TRP A 76 16.25 3.06 -11.04
C TRP A 76 16.31 3.36 -12.53
N ASP A 77 17.43 3.00 -13.15
CA ASP A 77 17.57 3.04 -14.60
C ASP A 77 16.99 1.74 -15.17
N ILE A 78 15.84 1.84 -15.85
CA ILE A 78 15.18 0.69 -16.47
C ILE A 78 16.00 0.11 -17.63
N GLU A 79 16.69 0.96 -18.40
CA GLU A 79 17.44 0.51 -19.59
C GLU A 79 18.66 -0.33 -19.18
N HIS A 80 19.34 0.10 -18.12
CA HIS A 80 20.58 -0.54 -17.66
C HIS A 80 20.35 -1.50 -16.48
N GLY A 81 19.20 -1.45 -15.82
CA GLY A 81 18.88 -2.28 -14.65
C GLY A 81 19.77 -1.96 -13.44
N THR A 82 20.15 -0.69 -13.29
CA THR A 82 21.10 -0.25 -12.25
C THR A 82 20.50 0.76 -11.28
N PRO A 83 20.79 0.66 -9.97
CA PRO A 83 20.34 1.64 -8.99
C PRO A 83 21.20 2.91 -9.07
N GLY A 84 20.53 4.06 -8.99
CA GLY A 84 21.12 5.39 -8.96
C GLY A 84 21.21 5.98 -7.56
N ARG A 85 20.97 7.30 -7.48
CA ARG A 85 21.07 8.08 -6.23
C ARG A 85 20.01 7.66 -5.20
N PRO A 86 20.30 7.77 -3.90
CA PRO A 86 19.31 7.55 -2.85
C PRO A 86 18.10 8.47 -2.99
N ARG A 87 16.93 7.90 -2.69
CA ARG A 87 15.63 8.57 -2.66
C ARG A 87 14.87 8.21 -1.40
N ILE A 88 13.96 9.10 -1.04
CA ILE A 88 13.01 8.89 0.04
C ILE A 88 11.63 9.00 -0.57
N ILE A 89 10.87 7.93 -0.45
CA ILE A 89 9.45 7.91 -0.80
C ILE A 89 8.67 8.30 0.44
N ILE A 90 7.73 9.22 0.30
CA ILE A 90 6.98 9.76 1.43
C ILE A 90 5.67 9.00 1.66
N THR A 91 5.09 9.16 2.85
CA THR A 91 3.80 8.54 3.18
C THR A 91 2.70 9.01 2.24
N SER A 92 1.85 8.08 1.83
CA SER A 92 0.71 8.29 0.92
C SER A 92 1.08 8.59 -0.53
N GLU A 93 2.35 8.49 -0.92
CA GLU A 93 2.74 8.50 -2.33
C GLU A 93 2.18 7.24 -3.01
N GLU A 94 1.44 7.44 -4.10
CA GLU A 94 0.96 6.36 -4.98
C GLU A 94 2.02 6.05 -6.02
N LEU A 95 2.15 4.76 -6.32
CA LEU A 95 3.19 4.22 -7.20
C LEU A 95 2.60 3.05 -7.98
N GLU A 96 3.15 2.75 -9.15
CA GLU A 96 2.83 1.55 -9.90
C GLU A 96 3.95 0.53 -9.78
N VAL A 97 3.61 -0.75 -9.56
CA VAL A 97 4.61 -1.83 -9.54
C VAL A 97 5.03 -2.15 -10.97
N ILE A 98 6.30 -1.94 -11.30
CA ILE A 98 6.84 -2.31 -12.61
C ILE A 98 7.35 -3.75 -12.62
N SER A 99 8.03 -4.16 -11.56
CA SER A 99 8.54 -5.53 -11.42
C SER A 99 8.79 -5.88 -9.96
N ALA A 100 8.66 -7.16 -9.61
CA ALA A 100 9.08 -7.69 -8.33
C ALA A 100 9.83 -9.01 -8.54
N GLU A 101 11.11 -9.02 -8.20
CA GLU A 101 12.00 -10.17 -8.42
C GLU A 101 12.52 -10.71 -7.08
N PRO A 102 12.53 -12.04 -6.86
CA PRO A 102 13.09 -12.63 -5.64
C PRO A 102 14.56 -12.23 -5.50
N MET A 103 14.89 -11.44 -4.48
CA MET A 103 16.24 -10.93 -4.27
C MET A 103 16.46 -10.58 -2.80
N PRO A 104 17.46 -11.20 -2.14
CA PRO A 104 17.79 -10.87 -0.76
C PRO A 104 18.20 -9.41 -0.61
N HIS A 105 17.78 -8.78 0.48
CA HIS A 105 18.23 -7.43 0.79
C HIS A 105 19.75 -7.42 1.10
N PRO A 106 20.56 -6.51 0.51
CA PRO A 106 22.04 -6.53 0.65
C PRO A 106 22.56 -6.46 2.09
N MET A 107 21.85 -5.77 2.98
CA MET A 107 22.22 -5.65 4.41
C MET A 107 21.42 -6.58 5.33
N TYR A 108 20.35 -7.21 4.83
CA TYR A 108 19.39 -7.95 5.65
C TYR A 108 19.00 -9.26 4.94
N ALA A 109 20.02 -10.02 4.53
CA ALA A 109 19.86 -11.22 3.71
C ALA A 109 19.04 -12.35 4.38
N ASP A 110 18.94 -12.32 5.72
CA ASP A 110 18.16 -13.30 6.50
C ASP A 110 16.64 -13.09 6.41
N ILE A 111 16.19 -11.98 5.81
CA ILE A 111 14.78 -11.67 5.61
C ILE A 111 14.43 -11.97 4.15
N PRO A 112 13.58 -12.98 3.88
CA PRO A 112 13.07 -13.25 2.54
C PRO A 112 12.41 -12.01 1.96
N ALA A 113 12.81 -11.65 0.75
CA ALA A 113 12.45 -10.39 0.13
C ALA A 113 12.44 -10.46 -1.39
N HIS A 114 11.72 -9.53 -1.98
CA HIS A 114 11.77 -9.21 -3.40
C HIS A 114 12.34 -7.80 -3.59
N ARG A 115 13.20 -7.64 -4.61
CA ARG A 115 13.52 -6.31 -5.14
C ARG A 115 12.33 -5.85 -5.96
N ILE A 116 11.77 -4.71 -5.58
CA ILE A 116 10.64 -4.10 -6.27
C ILE A 116 11.10 -2.85 -7.02
N VAL A 117 10.64 -2.72 -8.27
CA VAL A 117 10.78 -1.50 -9.07
C VAL A 117 9.41 -0.86 -9.15
N LEU A 118 9.36 0.42 -8.84
CA LEU A 118 8.14 1.22 -8.73
C LEU A 118 8.26 2.41 -9.69
N GLN A 119 7.16 2.77 -10.33
CA GLN A 119 7.02 4.01 -11.10
C GLN A 119 6.28 5.05 -10.27
N GLN A 120 6.77 6.28 -10.31
CA GLN A 120 6.14 7.46 -9.71
C GLN A 120 5.26 8.17 -10.74
N ASP A 121 4.37 9.06 -10.28
CA ASP A 121 3.45 9.83 -11.15
C ASP A 121 4.15 10.68 -12.22
N ASP A 122 5.39 11.11 -11.96
CA ASP A 122 6.20 11.88 -12.91
C ASP A 122 6.91 11.00 -13.97
N GLY A 123 6.66 9.69 -13.93
CA GLY A 123 7.25 8.69 -14.82
C GLY A 123 8.65 8.22 -14.38
N ASN A 124 9.22 8.78 -13.30
CA ASN A 124 10.49 8.31 -12.76
C ASN A 124 10.33 6.93 -12.11
N HIS A 125 11.43 6.19 -12.09
CA HIS A 125 11.48 4.86 -11.50
C HIS A 125 12.38 4.82 -10.29
N VAL A 126 11.95 4.07 -9.29
CA VAL A 126 12.72 3.80 -8.08
C VAL A 126 12.75 2.32 -7.78
N CYS A 127 13.82 1.86 -7.14
CA CYS A 127 13.93 0.50 -6.62
C CYS A 127 13.99 0.50 -5.09
N SER A 128 13.37 -0.50 -4.49
CA SER A 128 13.49 -0.81 -3.06
C SER A 128 13.30 -2.32 -2.84
N TYR A 129 13.08 -2.74 -1.60
CA TYR A 129 12.82 -4.13 -1.24
C TYR A 129 11.52 -4.25 -0.46
N VAL A 130 10.76 -5.30 -0.73
CA VAL A 130 9.59 -5.68 0.06
C VAL A 130 9.87 -7.01 0.73
N ALA A 131 9.45 -7.16 1.99
CA ALA A 131 9.55 -8.45 2.66
C ALA A 131 8.42 -9.37 2.18
N ASP A 132 8.72 -10.66 2.04
CA ASP A 132 7.74 -11.65 1.58
C ASP A 132 6.60 -11.79 2.60
N ASP A 133 6.94 -11.73 3.89
CA ASP A 133 5.98 -11.70 4.99
C ASP A 133 6.14 -10.42 5.83
N GLN A 134 5.29 -9.44 5.53
CA GLN A 134 5.24 -8.17 6.27
C GLN A 134 4.84 -8.37 7.74
N MET A 135 4.03 -9.39 8.07
CA MET A 135 3.65 -9.67 9.45
C MET A 135 4.86 -10.18 10.23
N GLN A 136 5.63 -11.12 9.66
CA GLN A 136 6.86 -11.63 10.27
C GLN A 136 7.89 -10.51 10.45
N LEU A 137 8.09 -9.66 9.45
CA LEU A 137 8.97 -8.49 9.56
C LEU A 137 8.54 -7.57 10.71
N ASN A 138 7.25 -7.26 10.81
CA ASN A 138 6.71 -6.42 11.89
C ASN A 138 6.91 -7.06 13.27
N GLN A 139 6.77 -8.39 13.40
CA GLN A 139 7.05 -9.10 14.66
C GLN A 139 8.52 -8.97 15.07
N VAL A 140 9.46 -9.07 14.12
CA VAL A 140 10.90 -8.87 14.38
C VAL A 140 11.17 -7.43 14.83
N ILE A 141 10.61 -6.44 14.13
CA ILE A 141 10.75 -5.02 14.49
C ILE A 141 10.19 -4.75 15.89
N ASN A 142 9.00 -5.27 16.20
CA ASN A 142 8.37 -5.09 17.51
C ASN A 142 9.18 -5.73 18.63
N ARG A 143 9.77 -6.92 18.39
CA ARG A 143 10.67 -7.58 19.34
C ARG A 143 11.90 -6.73 19.64
N LEU A 144 12.50 -6.11 18.62
CA LEU A 144 13.65 -5.21 18.81
C LEU A 144 13.26 -3.96 19.62
N PHE A 145 12.08 -3.38 19.39
CA PHE A 145 11.59 -2.27 20.20
C PHE A 145 11.25 -2.67 21.65
N GLU A 146 10.81 -3.90 21.87
CA GLU A 146 10.61 -4.45 23.21
C GLU A 146 11.96 -4.59 23.96
N GLN A 147 12.95 -5.19 23.32
CA GLN A 147 14.32 -5.30 23.85
C GLN A 147 14.93 -3.91 24.14
N TRP A 148 14.70 -2.94 23.27
CA TRP A 148 15.09 -1.55 23.50
C TRP A 148 14.44 -0.97 24.77
N ARG A 149 13.13 -1.17 24.96
CA ARG A 149 12.42 -0.68 26.15
C ARG A 149 12.97 -1.29 27.43
N GLN A 150 13.27 -2.60 27.41
CA GLN A 150 13.87 -3.31 28.54
C GLN A 150 15.29 -2.83 28.84
N ALA A 151 16.16 -2.74 27.82
CA ALA A 151 17.53 -2.24 27.96
C ALA A 151 17.57 -0.81 28.50
N LYS A 152 16.64 0.05 28.06
CA LYS A 152 16.50 1.41 28.56
C LYS A 152 16.10 1.44 30.04
N ALA A 153 15.17 0.57 30.45
CA ALA A 153 14.74 0.45 31.85
C ALA A 153 15.86 -0.07 32.76
N SER A 154 16.68 -1.00 32.27
CA SER A 154 17.83 -1.55 32.99
C SER A 154 19.10 -0.71 32.88
N LYS A 155 19.06 0.46 32.20
CA LYS A 155 20.23 1.31 31.89
C LYS A 155 21.39 0.56 31.21
N ALA A 156 21.07 -0.43 30.37
CA ALA A 156 22.06 -1.14 29.57
C ALA A 156 22.49 -0.31 28.35
N ASP A 157 23.77 -0.40 27.97
CA ASP A 157 24.34 0.34 26.84
C ASP A 157 23.78 -0.09 25.48
N ASP A 158 23.25 -1.30 25.37
CA ASP A 158 22.75 -1.88 24.11
C ASP A 158 21.43 -1.25 23.61
N ALA A 159 20.80 -0.36 24.39
CA ALA A 159 19.54 0.27 23.99
C ALA A 159 19.66 0.98 22.62
N LYS A 160 20.76 1.68 22.36
CA LYS A 160 20.97 2.37 21.07
C LYS A 160 21.10 1.39 19.90
N THR A 161 21.66 0.21 20.16
CA THR A 161 21.80 -0.87 19.17
C THR A 161 20.44 -1.44 18.78
N TYR A 162 19.59 -1.76 19.76
CA TYR A 162 18.25 -2.31 19.49
C TYR A 162 17.36 -1.33 18.71
N SER A 163 17.33 -0.06 19.12
CA SER A 163 16.56 0.95 18.39
C SER A 163 17.11 1.18 16.99
N GLY A 164 18.44 1.26 16.84
CA GLY A 164 19.09 1.38 15.53
C GLY A 164 18.72 0.24 14.57
N LYS A 165 18.75 -1.01 15.04
CA LYS A 165 18.35 -2.18 14.25
C LYS A 165 16.86 -2.12 13.85
N ALA A 166 15.97 -1.77 14.80
CA ALA A 166 14.54 -1.68 14.52
C ALA A 166 14.22 -0.61 13.47
N TRP A 167 14.84 0.57 13.59
CA TRP A 167 14.67 1.66 12.62
C TRP A 167 15.31 1.36 11.27
N GLY A 168 16.46 0.67 11.25
CA GLY A 168 17.10 0.22 10.02
C GLY A 168 16.19 -0.72 9.22
N LEU A 169 15.61 -1.74 9.86
CA LEU A 169 14.63 -2.63 9.23
C LEU A 169 13.40 -1.89 8.72
N ARG A 170 12.85 -0.95 9.49
CA ARG A 170 11.66 -0.18 9.08
C ARG A 170 11.88 0.68 7.84
N LYS A 171 13.12 1.12 7.59
CA LYS A 171 13.47 1.96 6.45
C LYS A 171 13.92 1.16 5.22
N ALA A 172 14.52 -0.01 5.45
CA ALA A 172 15.10 -0.85 4.41
C ALA A 172 14.08 -1.66 3.60
N PHE A 173 12.91 -1.92 4.18
CA PHE A 173 11.81 -2.58 3.50
C PHE A 173 10.67 -1.59 3.27
N ALA A 174 10.25 -1.46 2.01
CA ALA A 174 9.16 -0.60 1.59
C ALA A 174 7.82 -1.09 2.20
N PRO A 175 7.19 -0.30 3.08
CA PRO A 175 5.92 -0.65 3.70
C PRO A 175 4.79 -0.29 2.75
N LEU A 176 4.70 -1.00 1.63
CA LEU A 176 3.69 -0.79 0.61
C LEU A 176 2.36 -1.43 1.03
N ARG A 177 1.27 -0.88 0.51
CA ARG A 177 -0.06 -1.47 0.56
C ARG A 177 -0.66 -1.40 -0.84
N HIS A 178 -1.50 -2.37 -1.20
CA HIS A 178 -2.32 -2.24 -2.40
C HIS A 178 -3.19 -0.99 -2.31
N ALA A 179 -3.45 -0.41 -3.47
CA ALA A 179 -4.25 0.79 -3.56
C ALA A 179 -5.58 0.57 -4.31
N TYR A 180 -5.98 -0.67 -4.60
CA TYR A 180 -7.30 -1.01 -5.17
C TYR A 180 -8.48 -0.42 -4.39
N ALA A 181 -8.30 -0.26 -3.08
CA ALA A 181 -9.22 0.42 -2.20
C ALA A 181 -8.47 1.44 -1.35
N ILE A 182 -9.12 2.57 -1.09
CA ILE A 182 -8.62 3.63 -0.23
C ILE A 182 -9.72 4.19 0.66
N THR A 183 -9.33 4.89 1.71
CA THR A 183 -10.33 5.57 2.55
C THR A 183 -10.82 6.81 1.83
N THR A 184 -12.07 7.23 2.09
CA THR A 184 -12.63 8.46 1.54
C THR A 184 -11.81 9.71 1.86
N HIS A 185 -11.13 9.71 3.00
CA HIS A 185 -10.20 10.80 3.34
C HIS A 185 -8.96 10.81 2.42
N LYS A 186 -8.46 9.63 2.04
CA LYS A 186 -7.28 9.50 1.18
C LYS A 186 -7.58 9.75 -0.29
N SER A 187 -8.85 9.62 -0.71
CA SER A 187 -9.25 9.92 -2.09
C SER A 187 -9.45 11.41 -2.35
N GLN A 188 -9.37 12.27 -1.33
CA GLN A 188 -9.65 13.69 -1.50
C GLN A 188 -8.64 14.36 -2.44
N GLY A 189 -9.13 14.87 -3.57
CA GLY A 189 -8.31 15.54 -4.57
C GLY A 189 -7.67 14.59 -5.60
N SER A 190 -7.96 13.29 -5.52
CA SER A 190 -7.65 12.31 -6.55
C SER A 190 -8.83 12.16 -7.51
N THR A 191 -8.56 11.75 -8.74
CA THR A 191 -9.58 11.43 -9.74
C THR A 191 -9.27 10.06 -10.31
N PHE A 192 -10.31 9.22 -10.43
CA PHE A 192 -10.20 7.86 -10.95
C PHE A 192 -11.20 7.69 -12.10
N ASP A 193 -10.94 6.76 -13.01
CA ASP A 193 -11.88 6.46 -14.10
C ASP A 193 -13.20 5.94 -13.54
N VAL A 194 -13.12 5.06 -12.55
CA VAL A 194 -14.27 4.44 -11.90
C VAL A 194 -14.11 4.39 -10.39
N VAL A 195 -15.16 4.80 -9.68
CA VAL A 195 -15.21 4.73 -8.22
C VAL A 195 -16.38 3.85 -7.79
N VAL A 196 -16.09 2.87 -6.94
CA VAL A 196 -17.10 2.04 -6.27
C VAL A 196 -17.17 2.44 -4.80
N VAL A 197 -18.28 3.03 -4.38
CA VAL A 197 -18.43 3.53 -3.00
C VAL A 197 -19.09 2.48 -2.11
N ASP A 198 -18.41 2.05 -1.04
CA ASP A 198 -19.02 1.24 0.03
C ASP A 198 -19.86 2.12 0.95
N PHE A 199 -21.13 2.29 0.56
CA PHE A 199 -22.07 3.11 1.30
C PHE A 199 -22.37 2.57 2.71
N ASP A 200 -22.40 1.25 2.89
CA ASP A 200 -22.65 0.63 4.20
C ASP A 200 -21.51 0.92 5.18
N ASP A 201 -20.26 0.95 4.70
CA ASP A 201 -19.13 1.34 5.52
C ASP A 201 -19.11 2.84 5.82
N LEU A 202 -19.44 3.69 4.84
CA LEU A 202 -19.63 5.13 5.05
C LEU A 202 -20.75 5.44 6.07
N ALA A 203 -21.83 4.65 6.06
CA ALA A 203 -22.96 4.82 6.97
C ALA A 203 -22.59 4.62 8.46
N LYS A 204 -21.42 4.05 8.76
CA LYS A 204 -20.88 3.93 10.13
C LYS A 204 -20.44 5.27 10.72
N MET A 205 -20.27 6.32 9.89
CA MET A 205 -19.99 7.67 10.38
C MET A 205 -21.17 8.19 11.23
N ARG A 206 -20.88 8.58 12.47
CA ARG A 206 -21.91 9.05 13.43
C ARG A 206 -22.57 10.35 12.99
N SER A 207 -21.79 11.26 12.40
CA SER A 207 -22.25 12.57 11.95
C SER A 207 -22.79 12.46 10.53
N THR A 208 -24.09 12.75 10.37
CA THR A 208 -24.72 12.85 9.04
C THR A 208 -24.03 13.90 8.17
N PHE A 209 -23.55 14.99 8.77
CA PHE A 209 -22.83 16.04 8.05
C PHE A 209 -21.51 15.51 7.48
N ASP A 210 -20.70 14.84 8.30
CA ASP A 210 -19.41 14.29 7.86
C ASP A 210 -19.61 13.17 6.84
N ARG A 211 -20.65 12.34 7.02
CA ARG A 211 -21.02 11.30 6.05
C ARG A 211 -21.37 11.90 4.70
N ASN A 212 -22.20 12.95 4.66
CA ASN A 212 -22.58 13.58 3.40
C ASN A 212 -21.39 14.25 2.72
N ARG A 213 -20.48 14.86 3.49
CA ARG A 213 -19.22 15.40 2.96
C ARG A 213 -18.31 14.30 2.41
N ALA A 214 -18.20 13.19 3.12
CA ALA A 214 -17.43 12.05 2.66
C ALA A 214 -18.03 11.45 1.38
N LEU A 215 -19.35 11.29 1.32
CA LEU A 215 -20.03 10.82 0.12
C LEU A 215 -19.83 11.78 -1.06
N TYR A 216 -19.88 13.09 -0.83
CA TYR A 216 -19.56 14.08 -1.85
C TYR A 216 -18.13 13.87 -2.39
N VAL A 217 -17.13 13.80 -1.49
CA VAL A 217 -15.73 13.55 -1.86
C VAL A 217 -15.55 12.22 -2.60
N ALA A 218 -16.31 11.18 -2.25
CA ALA A 218 -16.22 9.88 -2.91
C ALA A 218 -16.81 9.88 -4.33
N CYS A 219 -17.72 10.81 -4.64
CA CYS A 219 -18.44 10.86 -5.91
C CYS A 219 -17.91 11.92 -6.89
N THR A 220 -16.93 12.73 -6.49
CA THR A 220 -16.36 13.84 -7.27
C THR A 220 -14.87 13.66 -7.46
#